data_AF-A0A1I7IAL6-F1
#
_entry.id   AF-A0A1I7IAL6-F1
#
_cell.length_a   1.000
_cell.length_b   1.000
_cell.length_c   1.000
_cell.angle_alpha   90.00
_cell.angle_beta   90.00
_cell.angle_gamma   90.00
#
_symmetry.space_group_name_H-M   'P 1'
#
loop_
_entity.id
_entity.type
_entity.pdbx_description
1 polymer ?
#
loop_
_entity_poly.entity_id
_entity_poly.type
_entity_poly.pdbx_seq_one_letter_code
_entity_poly.pdbx_strand_id
1 'polypeptide(L)'
;MAAMFRFVCANGIVCGDTLHDVRVRHNGDAVNTIIEGAYTMLESFERVGEQLEEMKSLTLNEGEQMAFARAALTLKYENAEKPAPITERDLLTPRRFSDRASDMWTTFSRVQENLIKGGIRGRNKSGRP
;
A
#
# COMPACT_ATOMS: atom_id res chain seq x y z
N MET A 1 -5.80 14.25 3.02
CA MET A 1 -5.09 13.08 2.47
C MET A 1 -3.70 13.05 3.08
N ALA A 2 -3.34 12.00 3.80
CA ALA A 2 -1.97 11.81 4.26
C ALA A 2 -1.33 10.69 3.43
N ALA A 3 -0.05 10.84 3.11
CA ALA A 3 0.67 9.91 2.27
C ALA A 3 1.99 9.56 2.94
N MET A 4 2.36 8.29 2.84
CA MET A 4 3.65 7.82 3.31
C MET A 4 4.48 7.37 2.12
N PHE A 5 5.52 8.13 1.80
CA PHE A 5 6.43 7.72 0.77
C PHE A 5 7.58 6.93 1.37
N ARG A 6 7.63 5.63 1.10
CA ARG A 6 8.84 4.86 1.40
C ARG A 6 9.82 5.05 0.25
N PHE A 7 10.77 5.98 0.42
CA PHE A 7 11.72 6.42 -0.61
C PHE A 7 12.42 5.25 -1.32
N VAL A 8 12.85 4.26 -0.55
CA VAL A 8 13.51 3.05 -1.06
C VAL A 8 12.59 2.21 -1.95
N CYS A 9 11.28 2.19 -1.69
CA CYS A 9 10.30 1.49 -2.52
C CYS A 9 9.87 2.33 -3.72
N ALA A 10 9.92 3.67 -3.62
CA ALA A 10 9.24 4.57 -4.54
C ALA A 10 7.77 4.18 -4.82
N ASN A 11 7.10 3.57 -3.85
CA ASN A 11 5.79 2.93 -4.02
C ASN A 11 4.60 3.87 -3.79
N GLY A 12 4.85 5.13 -3.41
CA GLY A 12 3.81 6.16 -3.40
C GLY A 12 2.63 5.84 -2.48
N ILE A 13 2.82 5.14 -1.35
CA ILE A 13 1.71 4.77 -0.46
C ILE A 13 0.96 6.03 -0.04
N VAL A 14 -0.34 6.06 -0.31
CA VAL A 14 -1.29 7.03 0.24
C VAL A 14 -2.15 6.29 1.24
N CYS A 15 -2.18 6.74 2.50
CA CYS A 15 -2.92 6.08 3.58
C CYS A 15 -3.94 7.07 4.15
N GLY A 16 -5.22 6.74 4.04
CA GLY A 16 -6.30 7.52 4.62
C GLY A 16 -7.56 7.51 3.77
N ASP A 17 -8.68 7.77 4.43
CA ASP A 17 -9.95 8.01 3.77
C ASP A 17 -9.89 9.36 3.02
N THR A 18 -10.54 9.47 1.85
CA THR A 18 -10.72 10.73 1.10
C THR A 18 -11.69 11.69 1.81
N LEU A 19 -11.52 11.92 3.11
CA LEU A 19 -12.42 12.76 3.90
C LEU A 19 -12.07 14.25 3.83
N HIS A 20 -10.88 14.63 3.35
CA HIS A 20 -10.40 16.01 3.33
C HIS A 20 -9.76 16.38 1.99
N ASP A 21 -10.58 16.61 0.97
CA ASP A 21 -10.20 17.29 -0.29
C ASP A 21 -10.35 18.81 -0.09
N VAL A 22 -9.24 19.51 0.14
CA VAL A 22 -9.24 20.97 0.31
C VAL A 22 -9.14 21.63 -1.05
N ARG A 23 -10.27 22.13 -1.56
CA ARG A 23 -10.32 22.89 -2.82
C ARG A 23 -10.29 24.39 -2.52
N VAL A 24 -9.16 25.03 -2.80
CA VAL A 24 -9.01 26.47 -2.65
C VAL A 24 -9.38 27.16 -3.97
N ARG A 25 -10.39 28.04 -3.94
CA ARG A 25 -10.66 28.93 -5.07
C ARG A 25 -9.61 30.05 -5.07
N HIS A 26 -9.12 30.46 -6.24
CA HIS A 26 -8.19 31.59 -6.36
C HIS A 26 -8.85 32.97 -6.12
N ASN A 27 -10.12 33.00 -5.70
CA ASN A 27 -10.86 34.21 -5.35
C ASN A 27 -11.46 34.11 -3.94
N GLY A 28 -11.56 35.24 -3.24
CA GLY A 28 -12.00 35.30 -1.84
C GLY A 28 -10.85 35.14 -0.85
N ASP A 29 -11.15 34.67 0.37
CA ASP A 29 -10.19 34.49 1.46
C ASP A 29 -9.39 33.19 1.34
N ALA A 30 -8.61 33.11 0.25
CA ALA A 30 -7.78 31.94 -0.05
C ALA A 30 -6.74 31.66 1.05
N VAL A 31 -6.28 32.69 1.76
CA VAL A 31 -5.22 32.57 2.78
C VAL A 31 -5.74 31.81 4.00
N ASN A 32 -6.88 32.19 4.56
CA ASN A 32 -7.42 31.48 5.73
C ASN A 32 -7.82 30.03 5.37
N THR A 33 -8.38 29.79 4.19
CA THR A 33 -8.69 28.42 3.73
C THR A 33 -7.43 27.55 3.58
N ILE A 34 -6.30 28.12 3.15
CA ILE A 34 -5.03 27.39 3.09
C ILE A 34 -4.52 27.07 4.49
N ILE A 35 -4.59 28.03 5.43
CA ILE A 35 -4.14 27.84 6.81
C ILE A 35 -4.95 26.73 7.49
N GLU A 36 -6.28 26.78 7.39
CA GLU A 36 -7.16 25.74 7.92
C GLU A 36 -6.88 24.38 7.27
N GLY A 37 -6.74 24.34 5.94
CA GLY A 37 -6.40 23.12 5.22
C GLY A 37 -5.06 22.52 5.66
N ALA A 38 -4.06 23.34 5.97
CA ALA A 38 -2.77 22.88 6.47
C ALA A 38 -2.90 22.26 7.88
N TYR A 39 -3.68 22.86 8.78
CA TYR A 39 -3.91 22.27 10.12
C TYR A 39 -4.65 20.93 10.04
N THR A 40 -5.69 20.81 9.21
CA THR A 40 -6.37 19.53 8.99
C THR A 40 -5.44 18.47 8.40
N MET A 41 -4.48 18.86 7.55
CA MET A 41 -3.45 17.93 7.07
C MET A 41 -2.50 17.48 8.18
N LEU A 42 -2.13 18.36 9.12
CA LEU A 42 -1.27 18.00 10.26
C LEU A 42 -1.93 16.92 11.13
N GLU A 43 -3.22 17.06 11.45
CA GLU A 43 -3.98 16.04 12.20
C GLU A 43 -4.02 14.69 11.45
N SER A 44 -4.07 14.72 10.12
CA SER A 44 -4.07 13.49 9.31
C SER A 44 -2.75 12.73 9.39
N PHE A 45 -1.62 13.41 9.62
CA PHE A 45 -0.31 12.75 9.72
C PHE A 45 -0.15 11.96 11.02
N GLU A 46 -0.68 12.46 12.14
CA GLU A 46 -0.66 11.75 13.42
C GLU A 46 -1.38 10.41 13.29
N ARG A 47 -2.60 10.44 12.71
CA ARG A 47 -3.40 9.23 12.45
C ARG A 47 -2.69 8.22 11.55
N VAL A 48 -2.00 8.67 10.50
CA VAL A 48 -1.21 7.76 9.64
C VAL A 48 -0.02 7.17 10.39
N GLY A 49 0.61 7.95 11.28
CA GLY A 49 1.65 7.47 12.17
C GLY A 49 1.15 6.33 13.07
N GLU A 50 0.00 6.53 13.71
CA GLU A 50 -0.64 5.52 14.56
C GLU A 50 -0.96 4.24 13.80
N GLN A 51 -1.59 4.35 12.63
CA GLN A 51 -1.92 3.19 11.79
C GLN A 51 -0.67 2.41 11.37
N LEU A 52 0.41 3.11 11.03
CA LEU A 52 1.66 2.45 10.69
C LEU A 52 2.25 1.72 11.91
N GLU A 53 2.28 2.35 13.09
CA GLU A 53 2.80 1.70 14.30
C GLU A 53 1.94 0.49 14.70
N GLU A 54 0.62 0.57 14.56
CA GLU A 54 -0.30 -0.56 14.75
C GLU A 54 0.05 -1.71 13.78
N MET A 55 0.19 -1.42 12.48
CA MET A 55 0.57 -2.43 11.49
C MET A 55 1.96 -3.03 11.74
N LYS A 56 2.93 -2.27 12.23
CA LYS A 56 4.24 -2.80 12.61
C LYS A 56 4.18 -3.70 13.84
N SER A 57 3.27 -3.40 14.77
CA SER A 57 3.09 -4.20 16.00
C SER A 57 2.45 -5.57 15.72
N LEU A 58 1.67 -5.68 14.65
CA LEU A 58 0.99 -6.93 14.26
C LEU A 58 1.95 -7.85 13.49
N THR A 59 2.42 -8.90 14.17
CA THR A 59 3.23 -9.96 13.52
C THR A 59 2.34 -10.96 12.80
N LEU A 60 2.69 -11.32 11.56
CA LEU A 60 1.98 -12.30 10.75
C LEU A 60 2.77 -13.60 10.59
N ASN A 61 2.10 -14.73 10.74
CA ASN A 61 2.65 -16.03 10.34
C ASN A 61 2.67 -16.19 8.80
N GLU A 62 3.31 -17.26 8.31
CA GLU A 62 3.43 -17.50 6.86
C GLU A 62 2.05 -17.66 6.18
N GLY A 63 1.11 -18.34 6.84
CA GLY A 63 -0.25 -18.53 6.32
C GLY A 63 -1.02 -17.22 6.19
N GLU A 64 -0.90 -16.32 7.17
CA GLU A 64 -1.51 -14.98 7.16
C GLU A 64 -0.91 -14.10 6.07
N GLN A 65 0.42 -14.13 5.89
CA GLN A 65 1.09 -13.42 4.79
C GLN A 65 0.60 -13.91 3.43
N MET A 66 0.49 -15.24 3.26
CA MET A 66 -0.06 -15.84 2.04
C MET A 66 -1.53 -15.48 1.82
N ALA A 67 -2.34 -15.48 2.87
CA ALA A 67 -3.75 -15.09 2.79
C ALA A 67 -3.91 -13.63 2.37
N PHE A 68 -3.08 -12.73 2.91
CA PHE A 68 -3.04 -11.33 2.51
C PHE A 68 -2.66 -11.17 1.04
N ALA A 69 -1.58 -11.83 0.60
CA ALA A 69 -1.15 -11.80 -0.80
C ALA A 69 -2.21 -12.37 -1.75
N ARG A 70 -2.91 -13.45 -1.35
CA ARG A 70 -4.02 -14.02 -2.11
C ARG A 70 -5.16 -13.02 -2.27
N ALA A 71 -5.59 -12.39 -1.18
CA ALA A 71 -6.64 -11.38 -1.22
C ALA A 71 -6.26 -10.23 -2.18
N ALA A 72 -5.00 -9.78 -2.15
CA ALA A 72 -4.51 -8.75 -3.07
C ALA A 72 -4.52 -9.20 -4.54
N LEU A 73 -4.16 -10.46 -4.83
CA LEU A 73 -4.24 -11.01 -6.19
C LEU A 73 -5.67 -11.12 -6.68
N THR A 74 -6.60 -11.57 -5.82
CA THR A 74 -8.03 -11.64 -6.14
C THR A 74 -8.57 -10.28 -6.51
N LEU A 75 -8.23 -9.24 -5.73
CA LEU A 75 -8.66 -7.87 -5.99
C LEU A 75 -8.09 -7.32 -7.31
N LYS A 76 -6.84 -7.63 -7.64
CA LYS A 76 -6.21 -7.10 -8.86
C LYS A 76 -6.68 -7.80 -10.14
N TYR A 77 -6.87 -9.11 -10.10
CA TYR A 77 -7.09 -9.92 -11.29
C TYR A 77 -8.55 -10.29 -11.55
N GLU A 78 -9.46 -10.10 -10.58
CA GLU A 78 -10.95 -10.15 -10.60
C GLU A 78 -11.65 -11.33 -11.31
N ASN A 79 -10.93 -12.15 -12.07
CA ASN A 79 -11.48 -13.16 -12.97
C ASN A 79 -11.11 -14.56 -12.48
N ALA A 80 -12.09 -15.27 -11.92
CA ALA A 80 -11.93 -16.63 -11.43
C ALA A 80 -11.62 -17.66 -12.54
N GLU A 81 -11.93 -17.36 -13.81
CA GLU A 81 -11.66 -18.26 -14.94
C GLU A 81 -10.21 -18.20 -15.42
N LYS A 82 -9.47 -17.14 -15.05
CA LYS A 82 -8.06 -16.96 -15.42
C LYS A 82 -7.22 -16.86 -14.16
N PRO A 83 -6.40 -17.88 -13.84
CA PRO A 83 -5.53 -17.80 -12.68
C PRO A 83 -4.61 -16.58 -12.80
N ALA A 84 -4.34 -15.94 -11.65
CA ALA A 84 -3.42 -14.82 -11.60
C ALA A 84 -2.08 -15.23 -12.23
N PRO A 85 -1.46 -14.38 -13.05
CA PRO A 85 -0.20 -14.71 -13.72
C PRO A 85 0.97 -14.83 -12.74
N ILE A 86 0.80 -14.47 -11.46
CA ILE A 86 1.83 -14.54 -10.43
C ILE A 86 1.26 -15.22 -9.19
N THR A 87 2.11 -15.88 -8.41
CA THR A 87 1.69 -16.53 -7.15
C THR A 87 1.85 -15.62 -5.96
N GLU A 88 1.21 -15.97 -4.85
CA GLU A 88 1.36 -15.30 -3.56
C GLU A 88 2.84 -15.25 -3.13
N ARG A 89 3.60 -16.32 -3.38
CA ARG A 89 5.04 -16.38 -3.04
C ARG A 89 5.87 -15.42 -3.87
N ASP A 90 5.59 -15.32 -5.17
CA ASP A 90 6.29 -14.33 -6.01
C ASP A 90 5.95 -12.92 -5.55
N LEU A 91 4.70 -12.69 -5.13
CA LEU A 91 4.24 -11.41 -4.64
C LEU A 91 4.85 -11.01 -3.28
N LEU A 92 5.11 -11.98 -2.41
CA LEU A 92 5.74 -11.79 -1.09
C LEU A 92 7.27 -11.74 -1.14
N THR A 93 7.87 -11.93 -2.32
CA THR A 93 9.33 -11.95 -2.47
C THR A 93 9.91 -10.57 -2.13
N PRO A 94 10.75 -10.45 -1.09
CA PRO A 94 11.35 -9.18 -0.72
C PRO A 94 12.40 -8.77 -1.75
N ARG A 95 12.38 -7.49 -2.17
CA ARG A 95 13.40 -6.93 -3.08
C ARG A 95 14.71 -6.57 -2.37
N ARG A 96 14.68 -6.47 -1.05
CA ARG A 96 15.83 -6.10 -0.20
C ARG A 96 15.71 -6.74 1.18
N PHE A 97 16.83 -6.79 1.90
CA PHE A 97 16.91 -7.44 3.21
C PHE A 97 16.02 -6.79 4.28
N SER A 98 15.89 -5.46 4.27
CA SER A 98 15.06 -4.71 5.22
C SER A 98 13.57 -5.03 5.15
N ASP A 99 13.12 -5.74 4.10
CA ASP A 99 11.71 -6.04 3.87
C ASP A 99 11.38 -7.49 4.25
N ARG A 100 12.26 -8.17 4.98
CA ARG A 100 12.06 -9.56 5.42
C ARG A 100 11.25 -9.69 6.70
N ALA A 101 10.97 -8.58 7.39
CA ALA A 101 10.14 -8.62 8.58
C ALA A 101 8.74 -9.15 8.25
N SER A 102 8.20 -9.90 9.19
CA SER A 102 6.91 -10.58 9.05
C SER A 102 5.75 -9.78 9.63
N ASP A 103 5.94 -8.50 9.94
CA ASP A 103 4.87 -7.62 10.39
C ASP A 103 3.92 -7.25 9.24
N MET A 104 2.71 -6.80 9.61
CA MET A 104 1.66 -6.44 8.66
C MET A 104 2.10 -5.29 7.76
N TRP A 105 2.81 -4.28 8.28
CA TRP A 105 3.31 -3.16 7.49
C TRP A 105 4.31 -3.59 6.42
N THR A 106 5.28 -4.42 6.77
CA THR A 106 6.28 -4.95 5.84
C THR A 106 5.66 -5.87 4.80
N THR A 107 4.70 -6.71 5.20
CA THR A 107 3.95 -7.59 4.30
C THR A 107 3.13 -6.79 3.29
N PHE A 108 2.35 -5.81 3.77
CA PHE A 108 1.62 -4.88 2.93
C PHE A 108 2.53 -4.16 1.93
N SER A 109 3.65 -3.61 2.42
CA SER A 109 4.61 -2.86 1.60
C SER A 109 5.21 -3.71 0.48
N ARG A 110 5.60 -4.96 0.78
CA ARG A 110 6.10 -5.91 -0.24
C ARG A 110 5.08 -6.17 -1.32
N VAL A 111 3.86 -6.53 -0.91
CA VAL A 111 2.76 -6.82 -1.83
C VAL A 111 2.49 -5.63 -2.73
N GLN A 112 2.33 -4.45 -2.15
CA GLN A 112 2.03 -3.23 -2.90
C GLN A 112 3.17 -2.85 -3.87
N GLU A 113 4.43 -2.86 -3.41
CA GLU A 113 5.58 -2.54 -4.26
C GLU A 113 5.68 -3.52 -5.44
N ASN A 114 5.48 -4.81 -5.19
CA ASN A 114 5.53 -5.84 -6.23
C ASN A 114 4.34 -5.75 -7.21
N LEU A 115 3.16 -5.34 -6.75
CA LEU A 115 2.02 -5.09 -7.64
C LEU A 115 2.21 -3.85 -8.53
N ILE A 116 2.78 -2.77 -7.99
CA ILE A 116 2.95 -1.49 -8.70
C ILE A 116 4.16 -1.54 -9.64
N LYS A 117 5.32 -1.98 -9.15
CA LYS A 117 6.55 -2.04 -9.97
C LYS A 117 6.53 -3.15 -11.01
N GLY A 118 5.78 -4.23 -10.77
CA GLY A 118 5.81 -5.42 -11.62
C GLY A 118 7.22 -6.03 -11.71
N GLY A 119 7.61 -6.53 -12.87
CA GLY A 119 8.90 -7.23 -13.05
C GLY A 119 8.97 -8.60 -12.37
N ILE A 120 7.82 -9.09 -11.88
CA ILE A 120 7.65 -10.45 -11.40
C ILE A 120 7.43 -11.34 -12.61
N ARG A 121 8.18 -12.45 -12.69
CA ARG A 121 8.03 -13.39 -13.79
C ARG A 121 6.65 -14.05 -13.74
N GLY A 122 5.85 -13.76 -14.75
CA GLY A 122 4.50 -14.30 -14.88
C GLY A 122 4.49 -15.76 -15.33
N ARG A 123 3.37 -16.43 -15.12
CA ARG A 123 3.05 -17.77 -15.58
C ARG A 123 1.98 -17.70 -16.66
N ASN A 124 2.08 -18.58 -17.66
CA ASN A 124 1.06 -18.73 -18.69
C ASN A 124 -0.20 -19.43 -18.14
N LYS A 125 -1.24 -19.56 -18.98
CA LYS A 125 -2.50 -20.25 -18.62
C LYS A 125 -2.31 -21.70 -18.15
N SER A 126 -1.19 -22.34 -18.52
CA SER A 126 -0.82 -23.69 -18.12
C SER A 126 0.09 -23.72 -16.88
N GLY A 127 0.32 -22.59 -16.21
CA GLY A 127 1.15 -22.47 -15.01
C GLY A 127 2.66 -22.49 -15.26
N ARG A 128 3.12 -22.42 -16.52
CA ARG A 128 4.55 -22.42 -16.86
C ARG A 128 5.15 -21.00 -16.79
N PRO A 129 6.35 -20.80 -16.22
CA PRO A 129 7.05 -19.50 -16.16
C PRO A 129 7.55 -19.00 -17.52
#